data_AF-A0A133PQQ2-F1
#
_entry.id   AF-A0A133PQQ2-F1
#
_cell.length_a   1.000
_cell.length_b   1.000
_cell.length_c   1.000
_cell.angle_alpha   90.00
_cell.angle_beta   90.00
_cell.angle_gamma   90.00
#
_symmetry.space_group_name_H-M   'P 1'
#
loop_
_entity.id
_entity.type
_entity.pdbx_description
1 polymer ?
#
loop_
_entity_poly.entity_id
_entity_poly.type
_entity_poly.pdbx_seq_one_letter_code
_entity_poly.pdbx_strand_id
1 'polypeptide(L)'
;MNIEKNKEIFMDYNKYLREKMVPAFGCTEPIALAFAASRARFILGEDPERITARLSGNIIKNVNSVKVPGTDGRKGIEISLAAGAFLGDYTKKLEVLSDVDKSKLGYLDDLIKKGLCDIELLHEKKGLYIDVSMEKGEKTSRVVIKDFHTNIIFKSLNDEILFEKKEEELEEEDKIDLSFDKIYDFAKNGNYDDIIDVLDKEIEYNYAIAKEGIENPWGANIGKMVLEEAGDKYSEKLVAYAAAGSDARMSGCEKPVVINSGSGNQGITVSVPIIIYAKDHDIEKDKLYRALIFANLIGLYIKEGIGELSAYCGVVSAGCASVCGLAFMKDEDRNIIKATLTNALATNSGLICDGAKESCAIKIASSLKMGFLAYKQAKEGNSFKAGDGIVKGDIDEMIKTVGHIAMEGMRETDEVILREMIGK
;
A
#
# COMPACT_ATOMS: atom_id res chain seq x y z
N MET A 1 -12.11 47.14 -8.24
CA MET A 1 -11.90 45.92 -7.45
C MET A 1 -12.06 44.73 -8.38
N ASN A 2 -10.97 44.27 -9.00
CA ASN A 2 -10.98 42.98 -9.66
C ASN A 2 -10.69 41.94 -8.59
N ILE A 3 -11.71 41.14 -8.27
CA ILE A 3 -11.55 39.94 -7.46
C ILE A 3 -10.86 38.93 -8.39
N GLU A 4 -9.54 38.84 -8.31
CA GLU A 4 -8.82 37.69 -8.85
C GLU A 4 -9.35 36.46 -8.11
N LYS A 5 -10.09 35.61 -8.84
CA LYS A 5 -10.40 34.26 -8.38
C LYS A 5 -9.07 33.55 -8.20
N ASN A 6 -8.74 33.19 -6.96
CA ASN A 6 -7.72 32.18 -6.67
C ASN A 6 -8.03 30.96 -7.55
N LYS A 7 -7.26 30.74 -8.61
CA LYS A 7 -7.26 29.46 -9.33
C LYS A 7 -6.63 28.47 -8.36
N GLU A 8 -7.40 27.49 -7.89
CA GLU A 8 -6.83 26.33 -7.22
C GLU A 8 -5.81 25.70 -8.19
N ILE A 9 -4.57 25.56 -7.73
CA ILE A 9 -3.49 24.93 -8.48
C ILE A 9 -3.56 23.44 -8.13
N PHE A 10 -3.92 22.62 -9.11
CA PHE A 10 -3.95 21.17 -8.94
C PHE A 10 -2.59 20.56 -9.29
N MET A 11 -2.21 19.50 -8.58
CA MET A 11 -1.04 18.68 -8.93
C MET A 11 -1.22 18.01 -10.29
N ASP A 12 -0.13 17.95 -11.06
CA ASP A 12 -0.07 17.15 -12.29
C ASP A 12 -0.01 15.64 -11.99
N TYR A 13 -0.65 14.82 -12.84
CA TYR A 13 -0.72 13.37 -12.65
C TYR A 13 0.64 12.67 -12.65
N ASN A 14 1.64 13.15 -13.40
CA ASN A 14 2.99 12.57 -13.37
C ASN A 14 3.64 12.80 -11.99
N LYS A 15 3.52 14.01 -11.45
CA LYS A 15 4.00 14.32 -10.10
C LYS A 15 3.31 13.44 -9.06
N TYR A 16 1.98 13.31 -9.16
CA TYR A 16 1.21 12.46 -8.25
C TYR A 16 1.62 10.99 -8.30
N LEU A 17 1.74 10.41 -9.50
CA LEU A 17 2.18 9.02 -9.67
C LEU A 17 3.57 8.82 -9.10
N ARG A 18 4.52 9.74 -9.35
CA ARG A 18 5.87 9.66 -8.80
C ARG A 18 5.90 9.66 -7.27
N GLU A 19 5.04 10.44 -6.63
CA GLU A 19 4.94 10.48 -5.17
C GLU A 19 4.28 9.22 -4.58
N LYS A 20 3.30 8.67 -5.30
CA LYS A 20 2.48 7.53 -4.81
C LYS A 20 3.00 6.16 -5.24
N MET A 21 3.91 6.10 -6.21
CA MET A 21 4.52 4.88 -6.74
C MET A 21 6.01 4.82 -6.40
N VAL A 22 6.31 4.50 -5.15
CA VAL A 22 7.69 4.40 -4.64
C VAL A 22 8.10 2.94 -4.39
N PRO A 23 9.37 2.58 -4.62
CA PRO A 23 9.90 1.29 -4.19
C PRO A 23 9.82 1.09 -2.66
N ALA A 24 9.52 -0.13 -2.24
CA ALA A 24 9.52 -0.53 -0.83
C ALA A 24 9.97 -1.98 -0.65
N PHE A 25 10.56 -2.29 0.50
CA PHE A 25 10.90 -3.66 0.92
C PHE A 25 9.84 -4.20 1.87
N GLY A 26 9.34 -5.42 1.65
CA GLY A 26 8.33 -6.03 2.53
C GLY A 26 7.08 -5.16 2.78
N CYS A 27 6.47 -5.29 3.95
CA CYS A 27 5.31 -4.46 4.31
C CYS A 27 5.77 -3.04 4.69
N THR A 28 5.04 -2.00 4.28
CA THR A 28 5.49 -0.61 4.45
C THR A 28 5.44 -0.13 5.90
N GLU A 29 4.52 -0.66 6.72
CA GLU A 29 4.37 -0.30 8.13
C GLU A 29 5.51 -0.77 9.05
N PRO A 30 6.01 -2.03 9.00
CA PRO A 30 7.21 -2.39 9.77
C PRO A 30 8.44 -1.62 9.32
N ILE A 31 8.54 -1.30 8.03
CA ILE A 31 9.61 -0.46 7.49
C ILE A 31 9.50 0.99 7.97
N ALA A 32 8.30 1.55 8.11
CA ALA A 32 8.09 2.88 8.70
C ALA A 32 8.53 2.93 10.16
N LEU A 33 8.25 1.88 10.96
CA LEU A 33 8.79 1.74 12.32
C LEU A 33 10.32 1.66 12.32
N ALA A 34 10.89 0.85 11.43
CA ALA A 34 12.34 0.74 11.29
C ALA A 34 12.99 2.07 10.88
N PHE A 35 12.35 2.82 9.98
CA PHE A 35 12.78 4.15 9.55
C PHE A 35 12.72 5.17 10.70
N ALA A 36 11.62 5.20 11.46
CA ALA A 36 11.50 6.05 12.66
C ALA A 36 12.59 5.71 13.69
N ALA A 37 12.83 4.42 13.94
CA ALA A 37 13.83 3.95 14.88
C ALA A 37 15.26 4.28 14.42
N SER A 38 15.60 4.01 13.15
CA SER A 38 16.90 4.37 12.58
C SER A 38 17.16 5.88 12.68
N ARG A 39 16.13 6.70 12.40
CA ARG A 39 16.24 8.15 12.51
C ARG A 39 16.42 8.62 13.95
N ALA A 40 15.66 8.07 14.90
CA ALA A 40 15.79 8.39 16.31
C ALA A 40 17.19 8.02 16.83
N ARG A 41 17.67 6.82 16.50
CA ARG A 41 19.02 6.37 16.85
C ARG A 41 20.11 7.29 16.29
N PHE A 42 19.97 7.72 15.04
CA PHE A 42 20.93 8.66 14.43
C PHE A 42 20.98 9.99 15.21
N ILE A 43 19.83 10.51 15.64
CA ILE A 43 19.75 11.73 16.45
C ILE A 43 20.36 11.51 17.85
N LEU A 44 20.09 10.36 18.48
CA LEU A 44 20.65 10.01 19.78
C LEU A 44 22.18 9.93 19.78
N GLY A 45 22.77 9.55 18.66
CA GLY A 45 24.23 9.41 18.49
C GLY A 45 24.80 8.14 19.15
N GLU A 46 24.10 7.49 20.08
CA GLU A 46 24.52 6.23 20.74
C GLU A 46 23.45 5.13 20.79
N ASP A 47 23.86 3.87 20.99
CA ASP A 47 22.96 2.71 20.99
C ASP A 47 22.01 2.81 22.20
N PRO A 48 20.69 2.68 21.98
CA PRO A 48 19.72 2.92 23.03
C PRO A 48 19.74 1.76 24.03
N GLU A 49 19.48 2.08 25.28
CA GLU A 49 19.18 1.10 26.33
C GLU A 49 17.69 0.76 26.36
N ARG A 50 16.84 1.71 25.94
CA ARG A 50 15.38 1.55 25.85
C ARG A 50 14.83 2.24 24.61
N ILE A 51 13.83 1.62 24.00
CA ILE A 51 13.03 2.14 22.89
C ILE A 51 11.57 2.09 23.32
N THR A 52 10.91 3.25 23.41
CA THR A 52 9.48 3.36 23.66
C THR A 52 8.78 3.75 22.38
N ALA A 53 7.81 2.93 21.94
CA ALA A 53 7.03 3.18 20.73
C ALA A 53 5.55 3.36 21.08
N ARG A 54 5.02 4.56 20.84
CA ARG A 54 3.60 4.90 21.02
C ARG A 54 2.94 4.95 19.66
N LEU A 55 2.01 4.03 19.43
CA LEU A 55 1.54 3.71 18.09
C LEU A 55 0.02 3.84 18.00
N SER A 56 -0.48 4.25 16.85
CA SER A 56 -1.90 4.08 16.55
C SER A 56 -2.27 2.60 16.46
N GLY A 57 -3.55 2.31 16.69
CA GLY A 57 -4.10 0.97 16.52
C GLY A 57 -3.87 0.37 15.13
N ASN A 58 -3.91 1.21 14.09
CA ASN A 58 -3.68 0.78 12.70
C ASN A 58 -2.25 0.26 12.47
N ILE A 59 -1.24 0.89 13.09
CA ILE A 59 0.15 0.42 12.98
C ILE A 59 0.33 -0.89 13.72
N ILE A 60 -0.20 -0.99 14.93
CA ILE A 60 -0.15 -2.25 15.69
C ILE A 60 -0.82 -3.38 14.89
N LYS A 61 -2.04 -3.15 14.39
CA LYS A 61 -2.78 -4.09 13.53
C LYS A 61 -1.93 -4.59 12.35
N ASN A 62 -1.31 -3.69 11.60
CA ASN A 62 -0.62 -4.05 10.37
C ASN A 62 0.74 -4.73 10.61
N VAL A 63 1.42 -4.41 11.72
CA VAL A 63 2.78 -4.90 11.98
C VAL A 63 2.82 -6.19 12.81
N ASN A 64 1.82 -6.42 13.67
CA ASN A 64 1.87 -7.46 14.71
C ASN A 64 2.26 -8.86 14.21
N SER A 65 1.81 -9.24 13.01
CA SER A 65 1.95 -10.61 12.50
C SER A 65 2.85 -10.74 11.26
N VAL A 66 3.35 -9.63 10.70
CA VAL A 66 4.07 -9.65 9.43
C VAL A 66 5.56 -9.90 9.63
N LYS A 67 6.17 -10.68 8.73
CA LYS A 67 7.62 -10.89 8.72
C LYS A 67 8.33 -9.62 8.26
N VAL A 68 9.44 -9.27 8.91
CA VAL A 68 10.23 -8.08 8.61
C VAL A 68 11.37 -8.46 7.65
N PRO A 69 11.53 -7.79 6.49
CA PRO A 69 12.61 -8.07 5.55
C PRO A 69 13.99 -7.99 6.19
N GLY A 70 14.92 -8.86 5.77
CA GLY A 70 16.30 -8.87 6.26
C GLY A 70 16.48 -9.41 7.67
N THR A 71 15.42 -9.92 8.33
CA THR A 71 15.47 -10.38 9.73
C THR A 71 15.32 -11.89 9.91
N ASP A 72 15.62 -12.68 8.88
CA ASP A 72 15.52 -14.15 8.86
C ASP A 72 14.17 -14.68 9.39
N GLY A 73 13.07 -14.09 8.93
CA GLY A 73 11.72 -14.53 9.23
C GLY A 73 11.17 -14.10 10.59
N ARG A 74 11.89 -13.26 11.35
CA ARG A 74 11.34 -12.58 12.53
C ARG A 74 10.18 -11.67 12.13
N LYS A 75 9.27 -11.46 13.07
CA LYS A 75 8.01 -10.74 12.85
C LYS A 75 7.68 -9.80 14.00
N GLY A 76 6.88 -8.78 13.71
CA GLY A 76 6.32 -7.90 14.75
C GLY A 76 7.04 -6.57 14.93
N ILE A 77 6.57 -5.83 15.94
CA ILE A 77 6.92 -4.44 16.19
C ILE A 77 8.34 -4.35 16.77
N GLU A 78 8.67 -5.20 17.73
CA GLU A 78 9.93 -5.14 18.47
C GLU A 78 11.13 -5.34 17.55
N ILE A 79 11.05 -6.33 16.66
CA ILE A 79 12.12 -6.56 15.68
C ILE A 79 12.19 -5.45 14.63
N SER A 80 11.05 -4.84 14.24
CA SER A 80 11.05 -3.68 13.34
C SER A 80 11.83 -2.50 13.95
N LEU A 81 11.56 -2.20 15.22
CA LEU A 81 12.24 -1.14 15.98
C LEU A 81 13.73 -1.46 16.19
N ALA A 82 14.05 -2.67 16.64
CA ALA A 82 15.42 -3.07 16.92
C ALA A 82 16.27 -3.13 15.63
N ALA A 83 15.77 -3.73 14.55
CA ALA A 83 16.48 -3.78 13.28
C ALA A 83 16.69 -2.36 12.73
N GLY A 84 15.67 -1.50 12.80
CA GLY A 84 15.78 -0.10 12.39
C GLY A 84 16.85 0.66 13.20
N ALA A 85 16.80 0.56 14.53
CA ALA A 85 17.74 1.25 15.41
C ALA A 85 19.19 0.78 15.19
N PHE A 86 19.44 -0.53 15.19
CA PHE A 86 20.80 -1.05 15.26
C PHE A 86 21.43 -1.35 13.89
N LEU A 87 20.61 -1.60 12.86
CA LEU A 87 21.06 -2.07 11.54
C LEU A 87 20.55 -1.23 10.36
N GLY A 88 19.57 -0.35 10.59
CA GLY A 88 18.90 0.38 9.52
C GLY A 88 19.62 1.65 9.09
N ASP A 89 19.48 2.00 7.82
CA ASP A 89 19.92 3.28 7.23
C ASP A 89 18.72 4.17 6.89
N TYR A 90 18.42 5.16 7.74
CA TYR A 90 17.29 6.06 7.55
C TYR A 90 17.35 6.84 6.23
N THR A 91 18.54 7.03 5.63
CA THR A 91 18.65 7.79 4.37
C THR A 91 17.97 7.09 3.20
N LYS A 92 17.77 5.77 3.31
CA LYS A 92 17.10 4.93 2.33
C LYS A 92 15.58 4.84 2.47
N LYS A 93 14.97 5.58 3.42
CA LYS A 93 13.50 5.68 3.57
C LYS A 93 12.82 4.30 3.64
N LEU A 94 12.00 3.92 2.66
CA LEU A 94 11.28 2.63 2.61
C LEU A 94 12.15 1.43 2.22
N GLU A 95 13.44 1.67 2.03
CA GLU A 95 14.47 0.65 1.81
C GLU A 95 15.47 0.61 3.00
N VAL A 96 15.09 1.15 4.17
CA VAL A 96 15.93 1.28 5.39
C VAL A 96 16.59 -0.04 5.84
N LEU A 97 16.01 -1.20 5.52
CA LEU A 97 16.54 -2.52 5.89
C LEU A 97 17.15 -3.31 4.70
N SER A 98 17.46 -2.65 3.58
CA SER A 98 17.97 -3.32 2.38
C SER A 98 19.33 -4.00 2.55
N ASP A 99 20.23 -3.43 3.38
CA ASP A 99 21.62 -3.88 3.53
C ASP A 99 21.96 -4.31 4.97
N VAL A 100 21.02 -4.96 5.66
CA VAL A 100 21.20 -5.33 7.07
C VAL A 100 22.24 -6.44 7.25
N ASP A 101 23.13 -6.26 8.24
CA ASP A 101 24.07 -7.30 8.68
C ASP A 101 23.35 -8.37 9.50
N LYS A 102 22.99 -9.47 8.84
CA LYS A 102 22.24 -10.59 9.44
C LYS A 102 22.97 -11.27 10.60
N SER A 103 24.31 -11.15 10.68
CA SER A 103 25.07 -11.76 11.78
C SER A 103 24.72 -11.17 13.15
N LYS A 104 24.14 -9.96 13.18
CA LYS A 104 23.75 -9.25 14.40
C LYS A 104 22.33 -9.54 14.87
N LEU A 105 21.54 -10.32 14.11
CA LEU A 105 20.14 -10.58 14.47
C LEU A 105 19.98 -11.33 15.81
N GLY A 106 20.90 -12.24 16.13
CA GLY A 106 20.89 -12.92 17.43
C GLY A 106 21.12 -11.97 18.61
N TYR A 107 21.96 -10.94 18.41
CA TYR A 107 22.17 -9.89 19.40
C TYR A 107 20.89 -9.05 19.62
N LEU A 108 20.16 -8.74 18.54
CA LEU A 108 18.87 -8.03 18.65
C LEU A 108 17.84 -8.84 19.43
N ASP A 109 17.76 -10.16 19.20
CA ASP A 109 16.86 -11.04 19.96
C ASP A 109 17.13 -10.98 21.46
N ASP A 110 18.41 -10.96 21.85
CA ASP A 110 18.82 -10.89 23.25
C ASP A 110 18.49 -9.54 23.88
N LEU A 111 18.62 -8.43 23.13
CA LEU A 111 18.20 -7.12 23.59
C LEU A 111 16.68 -7.04 23.77
N ILE A 112 15.90 -7.54 22.80
CA ILE A 112 14.44 -7.57 22.87
C ILE A 112 13.99 -8.38 24.10
N LYS A 113 14.57 -9.57 24.33
CA LYS A 113 14.28 -10.40 25.52
C LYS A 113 14.62 -9.70 26.84
N LYS A 114 15.61 -8.81 26.84
CA LYS A 114 16.00 -8.01 28.00
C LYS A 114 15.12 -6.77 28.21
N GLY A 115 14.07 -6.59 27.42
CA GLY A 115 13.13 -5.47 27.56
C GLY A 115 13.59 -4.19 26.85
N LEU A 116 14.35 -4.31 25.74
CA LEU A 116 14.73 -3.15 24.92
C LEU A 116 13.52 -2.32 24.47
N CYS A 117 12.41 -2.96 24.10
CA CYS A 117 11.26 -2.31 23.49
C CYS A 117 10.07 -2.28 24.46
N ASP A 118 9.43 -1.10 24.56
CA ASP A 118 8.18 -0.87 25.28
C ASP A 118 7.13 -0.31 24.30
N ILE A 119 5.99 -0.98 24.18
CA ILE A 119 4.99 -0.70 23.13
C ILE A 119 3.68 -0.21 23.78
N GLU A 120 3.29 1.01 23.43
CA GLU A 120 2.08 1.68 23.93
C GLU A 120 1.06 1.88 22.79
N LEU A 121 -0.20 1.52 23.05
CA LEU A 121 -1.33 1.83 22.15
C LEU A 121 -1.89 3.21 22.48
N LEU A 122 -1.95 4.09 21.48
CA LEU A 122 -2.63 5.39 21.54
C LEU A 122 -4.03 5.26 20.95
N HIS A 123 -5.04 5.08 21.83
CA HIS A 123 -6.44 4.87 21.41
C HIS A 123 -7.03 6.07 20.65
N GLU A 124 -6.57 7.28 20.97
CA GLU A 124 -7.02 8.53 20.38
C GLU A 124 -6.38 8.82 19.01
N LYS A 125 -5.26 8.16 18.67
CA LYS A 125 -4.60 8.32 17.38
C LYS A 125 -5.13 7.30 16.37
N LYS A 126 -5.44 7.78 15.17
CA LYS A 126 -5.97 7.00 14.04
C LYS A 126 -5.02 7.11 12.84
N GLY A 127 -5.17 6.19 11.90
CA GLY A 127 -4.35 6.18 10.68
C GLY A 127 -2.89 5.88 10.98
N LEU A 128 -1.98 6.39 10.15
CA LEU A 128 -0.54 6.19 10.33
C LEU A 128 0.00 7.18 11.38
N TYR A 129 0.31 6.66 12.57
CA TYR A 129 0.94 7.44 13.64
C TYR A 129 1.98 6.58 14.36
N ILE A 130 3.23 7.05 14.37
CA ILE A 130 4.36 6.39 15.00
C ILE A 130 5.11 7.44 15.82
N ASP A 131 5.21 7.25 17.12
CA ASP A 131 6.06 8.07 18.02
C ASP A 131 7.10 7.16 18.67
N VAL A 132 8.35 7.29 18.25
CA VAL A 132 9.48 6.51 18.75
C VAL A 132 10.36 7.42 19.60
N SER A 133 10.53 7.05 20.87
CA SER A 133 11.46 7.66 21.80
C SER A 133 12.57 6.66 22.15
N MET A 134 13.80 7.12 22.29
CA MET A 134 14.95 6.30 22.66
C MET A 134 15.75 6.94 23.78
N GLU A 135 16.29 6.11 24.68
CA GLU A 135 17.01 6.55 25.88
C GLU A 135 18.39 5.88 25.97
N LYS A 136 19.42 6.65 26.36
CA LYS A 136 20.76 6.16 26.71
C LYS A 136 21.31 6.98 27.88
N GLY A 137 21.28 6.42 29.09
CA GLY A 137 21.52 7.20 30.29
C GLY A 137 20.57 8.39 30.39
N GLU A 138 21.10 9.61 30.47
CA GLU A 138 20.30 10.85 30.50
C GLU A 138 19.93 11.39 29.11
N LYS A 139 20.51 10.84 28.03
CA LYS A 139 20.22 11.31 26.67
C LYS A 139 18.93 10.68 26.15
N THR A 140 18.09 11.50 25.54
CA THR A 140 16.86 11.04 24.91
C THR A 140 16.74 11.57 23.49
N SER A 141 16.11 10.81 22.59
CA SER A 141 15.74 11.28 21.26
C SER A 141 14.31 10.89 20.96
N ARG A 142 13.62 11.67 20.13
CA ARG A 142 12.24 11.39 19.73
C ARG A 142 12.04 11.69 18.27
N VAL A 143 11.27 10.84 17.59
CA VAL A 143 10.84 11.01 16.19
C VAL A 143 9.36 10.64 16.10
N VAL A 144 8.57 11.53 15.51
CA VAL A 144 7.15 11.28 15.23
C VAL A 144 6.90 11.31 13.72
N ILE A 145 6.30 10.24 13.22
CA ILE A 145 5.83 10.09 11.84
C ILE A 145 4.31 10.07 11.84
N LYS A 146 3.70 10.82 10.91
CA LYS A 146 2.25 10.92 10.80
C LYS A 146 1.80 11.00 9.34
N ASP A 147 0.63 10.45 9.07
CA ASP A 147 -0.12 10.51 7.80
C ASP A 147 0.54 9.68 6.67
N PHE A 148 1.83 9.85 6.38
CA PHE A 148 2.58 9.02 5.41
C PHE A 148 3.79 8.32 6.03
N HIS A 149 4.17 7.15 5.49
CA HIS A 149 5.19 6.25 6.05
C HIS A 149 6.57 6.88 6.30
N THR A 150 6.91 7.97 5.61
CA THR A 150 8.19 8.66 5.76
C THR A 150 8.05 10.13 6.17
N ASN A 151 6.85 10.59 6.48
CA ASN A 151 6.57 11.99 6.82
C ASN A 151 6.84 12.25 8.30
N ILE A 152 8.08 12.64 8.61
CA ILE A 152 8.47 13.06 9.96
C ILE A 152 7.83 14.42 10.23
N ILE A 153 7.01 14.52 11.27
CA ILE A 153 6.38 15.77 11.71
C ILE A 153 7.07 16.38 12.92
N PHE A 154 7.87 15.60 13.65
CA PHE A 154 8.56 16.06 14.84
C PHE A 154 9.85 15.27 15.06
N LYS A 155 10.93 15.94 15.47
CA LYS A 155 12.13 15.29 16.03
C LYS A 155 12.84 16.17 17.05
N SER A 156 13.37 15.55 18.11
CA SER A 156 14.12 16.23 19.18
C SER A 156 15.31 15.41 19.69
N LEU A 157 16.25 16.10 20.33
CA LEU A 157 17.33 15.53 21.13
C LEU A 157 17.27 16.19 22.52
N ASN A 158 17.04 15.40 23.56
CA ASN A 158 16.69 15.87 24.90
C ASN A 158 15.50 16.85 24.81
N ASP A 159 15.65 18.03 25.41
CA ASP A 159 14.66 19.10 25.38
C ASP A 159 14.77 20.01 24.13
N GLU A 160 15.73 19.77 23.23
CA GLU A 160 15.93 20.59 22.02
C GLU A 160 15.12 20.04 20.84
N ILE A 161 14.17 20.85 20.35
CA ILE A 161 13.40 20.55 19.13
C ILE A 161 14.28 20.83 17.90
N LEU A 162 14.59 19.77 17.15
CA LEU A 162 15.38 19.85 15.93
C LEU A 162 14.53 20.13 14.69
N PHE A 163 13.25 19.78 14.74
CA PHE A 163 12.27 20.05 13.69
C PHE A 163 10.85 19.76 14.21
N GLU A 164 9.91 20.61 13.81
CA GLU A 164 8.49 20.45 14.06
C GLU A 164 7.73 21.06 12.87
N LYS A 165 6.85 20.27 12.26
CA LYS A 165 5.98 20.73 11.17
C LYS A 165 4.76 21.42 11.77
N LYS A 166 4.51 22.68 11.39
CA LYS A 166 3.35 23.44 11.88
C LYS A 166 2.06 22.95 11.21
N GLU A 167 0.93 23.04 11.91
CA GLU A 167 -0.39 22.58 11.41
C GLU A 167 -0.78 23.24 10.07
N GLU A 168 -0.43 24.51 9.86
CA GLU A 168 -0.71 25.25 8.62
C GLU A 168 0.03 24.66 7.39
N GLU A 169 1.17 23.99 7.58
CA GLU A 169 1.91 23.30 6.50
C GLU A 169 1.37 21.89 6.19
N LEU A 170 0.38 21.41 6.97
CA LEU A 170 -0.30 20.14 6.72
C LEU A 170 -1.48 20.29 5.75
N GLU A 171 -2.03 21.50 5.60
CA GLU A 171 -3.21 21.77 4.77
C GLU A 171 -2.88 22.18 3.32
N GLU A 172 -1.65 22.62 3.03
CA GLU A 172 -1.15 22.85 1.66
C GLU A 172 -0.70 21.55 0.98
N GLU A 173 -1.46 20.46 1.11
CA GLU A 173 -1.28 19.33 0.20
C GLU A 173 -1.76 19.75 -1.19
N ASP A 174 -0.91 19.51 -2.21
CA ASP A 174 -1.24 19.79 -3.61
C ASP A 174 -2.48 18.95 -3.98
N LYS A 175 -3.66 19.58 -3.93
CA LYS A 175 -4.92 18.92 -4.30
C LYS A 175 -4.78 18.37 -5.71
N ILE A 176 -5.30 17.17 -5.94
CA ILE A 176 -5.36 16.58 -7.27
C ILE A 176 -6.81 16.48 -7.73
N ASP A 177 -7.05 16.78 -8.99
CA ASP A 177 -8.39 16.76 -9.56
C ASP A 177 -8.63 15.41 -10.24
N LEU A 178 -9.20 14.45 -9.51
CA LEU A 178 -9.47 13.10 -10.00
C LEU A 178 -10.93 12.92 -10.40
N SER A 179 -11.13 12.42 -11.62
CA SER A 179 -12.37 11.81 -12.07
C SER A 179 -12.05 10.71 -13.07
N PHE A 180 -12.96 9.75 -13.25
CA PHE A 180 -12.76 8.66 -14.20
C PHE A 180 -12.40 9.18 -15.60
N ASP A 181 -13.14 10.17 -16.10
CA ASP A 181 -12.94 10.68 -17.46
C ASP A 181 -11.61 11.42 -17.61
N LYS A 182 -11.18 12.21 -16.60
CA LYS A 182 -9.86 12.88 -16.63
C LYS A 182 -8.71 11.88 -16.59
N ILE A 183 -8.83 10.85 -15.76
CA ILE A 183 -7.85 9.76 -15.66
C ILE A 183 -7.77 9.00 -16.99
N TYR A 184 -8.92 8.66 -17.58
CA TYR A 184 -8.98 7.98 -18.88
C TYR A 184 -8.31 8.82 -19.97
N ASP A 185 -8.66 10.11 -20.05
CA ASP A 185 -8.15 10.99 -21.10
C ASP A 185 -6.65 11.26 -20.95
N PHE A 186 -6.15 11.41 -19.71
CA PHE A 186 -4.71 11.51 -19.44
C PHE A 186 -3.97 10.21 -19.77
N ALA A 187 -4.45 9.06 -19.33
CA ALA A 187 -3.79 7.79 -19.65
C ALA A 187 -3.73 7.56 -21.17
N LYS A 188 -4.80 7.91 -21.90
CA LYS A 188 -4.89 7.72 -23.34
C LYS A 188 -4.06 8.70 -24.15
N ASN A 189 -3.99 9.97 -23.76
CA ASN A 189 -3.43 11.04 -24.60
C ASN A 189 -2.35 11.90 -23.93
N GLY A 190 -2.20 11.80 -22.60
CA GLY A 190 -1.26 12.59 -21.82
C GLY A 190 0.20 12.21 -22.10
N ASN A 191 1.09 13.17 -21.85
CA ASN A 191 2.53 12.94 -21.83
C ASN A 191 2.94 12.32 -20.48
N TYR A 192 3.63 11.19 -20.53
CA TYR A 192 4.12 10.47 -19.36
C TYR A 192 5.66 10.33 -19.35
N ASP A 193 6.38 11.02 -20.24
CA ASP A 193 7.84 10.89 -20.40
C ASP A 193 8.58 11.05 -19.06
N ASP A 194 8.08 11.97 -18.23
CA ASP A 194 8.64 12.29 -16.91
C ASP A 194 8.45 11.19 -15.86
N ILE A 195 7.77 10.08 -16.15
CA ILE A 195 7.57 8.94 -15.22
C ILE A 195 7.93 7.58 -15.83
N ILE A 196 8.60 7.56 -16.98
CA ILE A 196 9.06 6.30 -17.61
C ILE A 196 9.92 5.47 -16.64
N ASP A 197 10.79 6.11 -15.86
CA ASP A 197 11.63 5.44 -14.85
C ASP A 197 10.79 4.78 -13.73
N VAL A 198 9.67 5.39 -13.35
CA VAL A 198 8.75 4.87 -12.34
C VAL A 198 8.02 3.64 -12.87
N LEU A 199 7.52 3.73 -14.11
CA LEU A 199 6.82 2.63 -14.79
C LEU A 199 7.75 1.45 -15.08
N ASP A 200 8.98 1.71 -15.52
CA ASP A 200 9.98 0.65 -15.75
C ASP A 200 10.31 -0.08 -14.45
N LYS A 201 10.49 0.63 -13.33
CA LYS A 201 10.67 0.02 -12.00
C LYS A 201 9.45 -0.79 -11.58
N GLU A 202 8.23 -0.29 -11.82
CA GLU A 202 7.00 -1.04 -11.49
C GLU A 202 6.95 -2.36 -12.24
N ILE A 203 7.22 -2.33 -13.55
CA ILE A 203 7.27 -3.52 -14.40
C ILE A 203 8.32 -4.50 -13.88
N GLU A 204 9.55 -4.04 -13.66
CA GLU A 204 10.66 -4.89 -13.24
C GLU A 204 10.39 -5.52 -11.86
N TYR A 205 10.13 -4.69 -10.85
CA TYR A 205 10.08 -5.11 -9.46
C TYR A 205 8.85 -5.97 -9.17
N ASN A 206 7.67 -5.52 -9.62
CA ASN A 206 6.43 -6.25 -9.34
C ASN A 206 6.36 -7.56 -10.12
N TYR A 207 6.92 -7.62 -11.34
CA TYR A 207 7.07 -8.90 -12.05
C TYR A 207 8.07 -9.83 -11.35
N ALA A 208 9.21 -9.31 -10.89
CA ALA A 208 10.24 -10.13 -10.25
C ALA A 208 9.74 -10.82 -8.98
N ILE A 209 8.97 -10.13 -8.13
CA ILE A 209 8.40 -10.74 -6.92
C ILE A 209 7.26 -11.72 -7.24
N ALA A 210 6.45 -11.44 -8.25
CA ALA A 210 5.39 -12.35 -8.68
C ALA A 210 5.98 -13.66 -9.23
N LYS A 211 7.04 -13.55 -10.03
CA LYS A 211 7.79 -14.71 -10.55
C LYS A 211 8.41 -15.52 -9.41
N GLU A 212 9.06 -14.86 -8.47
CA GLU A 212 9.62 -15.49 -7.25
C GLU A 212 8.55 -16.27 -6.47
N GLY A 213 7.37 -15.68 -6.29
CA GLY A 213 6.25 -16.32 -5.60
C GLY A 213 5.69 -17.55 -6.30
N ILE A 214 5.81 -17.63 -7.63
CA ILE A 214 5.37 -18.79 -8.43
C ILE A 214 6.44 -19.90 -8.40
N GLU A 215 7.71 -19.53 -8.49
CA GLU A 215 8.83 -20.46 -8.59
C GLU A 215 9.18 -21.13 -7.24
N ASN A 216 8.90 -20.46 -6.12
CA ASN A 216 9.27 -20.92 -4.79
C ASN A 216 8.06 -21.01 -3.83
N PRO A 217 8.09 -21.94 -2.85
CA PRO A 217 7.00 -22.08 -1.89
C PRO A 217 7.05 -20.97 -0.84
N TRP A 218 6.18 -19.98 -0.97
CA TRP A 218 6.03 -18.89 0.00
C TRP A 218 4.66 -18.93 0.69
N GLY A 219 4.65 -18.56 1.97
CA GLY A 219 3.43 -18.32 2.75
C GLY A 219 2.37 -19.41 2.65
N ALA A 220 1.13 -18.98 2.36
CA ALA A 220 -0.01 -19.87 2.18
C ALA A 220 -0.07 -20.51 0.78
N ASN A 221 0.88 -20.15 -0.09
CA ASN A 221 1.07 -20.72 -1.42
C ASN A 221 -0.18 -20.63 -2.31
N ILE A 222 -0.93 -19.54 -2.17
CA ILE A 222 -2.20 -19.30 -2.86
C ILE A 222 -1.97 -19.17 -4.35
N GLY A 223 -0.93 -18.42 -4.75
CA GLY A 223 -0.65 -18.20 -6.17
C GLY A 223 -0.42 -19.50 -6.92
N LYS A 224 0.35 -20.43 -6.35
CA LYS A 224 0.59 -21.75 -6.95
C LYS A 224 -0.65 -22.62 -6.97
N MET A 225 -1.42 -22.65 -5.88
CA MET A 225 -2.70 -23.39 -5.82
C MET A 225 -3.67 -22.92 -6.91
N VAL A 226 -3.82 -21.60 -7.09
CA VAL A 226 -4.66 -21.02 -8.15
C VAL A 226 -4.12 -21.39 -9.54
N LEU A 227 -2.80 -21.40 -9.73
CA LEU A 227 -2.19 -21.75 -11.03
C LEU A 227 -2.40 -23.22 -11.39
N GLU A 228 -2.29 -24.13 -10.41
CA GLU A 228 -2.51 -25.57 -10.59
C GLU A 228 -3.97 -25.88 -10.97
N GLU A 229 -4.93 -25.13 -10.42
CA GLU A 229 -6.36 -25.25 -10.72
C GLU A 229 -6.82 -24.48 -11.97
N ALA A 230 -5.94 -23.68 -12.58
CA ALA A 230 -6.31 -22.76 -13.67
C ALA A 230 -6.82 -23.48 -14.92
N GLY A 231 -6.28 -24.67 -15.23
CA GLY A 231 -6.49 -25.32 -16.54
C GLY A 231 -6.15 -24.35 -17.68
N ASP A 232 -7.05 -24.22 -18.66
CA ASP A 232 -6.88 -23.29 -19.79
C ASP A 232 -7.35 -21.85 -19.50
N LYS A 233 -7.77 -21.54 -18.27
CA LYS A 233 -8.31 -20.21 -17.94
C LYS A 233 -7.18 -19.21 -17.74
N TYR A 234 -6.87 -18.45 -18.79
CA TYR A 234 -5.83 -17.43 -18.76
C TYR A 234 -6.01 -16.39 -17.64
N SER A 235 -7.25 -16.02 -17.30
CA SER A 235 -7.50 -15.11 -16.17
C SER A 235 -7.00 -15.65 -14.83
N GLU A 236 -7.06 -16.96 -14.60
CA GLU A 236 -6.55 -17.59 -13.38
C GLU A 236 -5.02 -17.53 -13.32
N LYS A 237 -4.32 -17.60 -14.45
CA LYS A 237 -2.86 -17.33 -14.50
C LYS A 237 -2.54 -15.92 -14.00
N LEU A 238 -3.30 -14.92 -14.44
CA LEU A 238 -3.09 -13.53 -13.99
C LEU A 238 -3.34 -13.37 -12.48
N VAL A 239 -4.41 -14.00 -11.98
CA VAL A 239 -4.74 -14.03 -10.54
C VAL A 239 -3.62 -14.69 -9.74
N ALA A 240 -3.14 -15.85 -10.22
CA ALA A 240 -2.12 -16.65 -9.57
C ALA A 240 -0.83 -15.86 -9.34
N TYR A 241 -0.31 -15.18 -10.37
CA TYR A 241 0.94 -14.43 -10.25
C TYR A 241 0.84 -13.24 -9.29
N ALA A 242 -0.29 -12.52 -9.30
CA ALA A 242 -0.49 -11.42 -8.37
C ALA A 242 -0.58 -11.92 -6.91
N ALA A 243 -1.30 -13.03 -6.68
CA ALA A 243 -1.39 -13.66 -5.37
C ALA A 243 -0.02 -14.19 -4.89
N ALA A 244 0.72 -14.85 -5.77
CA ALA A 244 2.07 -15.34 -5.52
C ALA A 244 3.05 -14.22 -5.12
N GLY A 245 2.99 -13.06 -5.78
CA GLY A 245 3.80 -11.91 -5.39
C GLY A 245 3.52 -11.46 -3.95
N SER A 246 2.26 -11.51 -3.53
CA SER A 246 1.90 -11.24 -2.13
C SER A 246 2.30 -12.36 -1.17
N ASP A 247 2.23 -13.63 -1.57
CA ASP A 247 2.73 -14.74 -0.75
C ASP A 247 4.22 -14.51 -0.43
N ALA A 248 5.04 -14.30 -1.47
CA ALA A 248 6.47 -14.03 -1.31
C ALA A 248 6.72 -12.82 -0.39
N ARG A 249 6.05 -11.70 -0.68
CA ARG A 249 6.24 -10.47 0.09
C ARG A 249 5.83 -10.58 1.55
N MET A 250 4.61 -11.05 1.83
CA MET A 250 4.10 -11.13 3.20
C MET A 250 4.86 -12.15 4.03
N SER A 251 5.54 -13.09 3.36
CA SER A 251 6.43 -14.05 3.98
C SER A 251 7.89 -13.58 4.10
N GLY A 252 8.19 -12.31 3.80
CA GLY A 252 9.48 -11.68 4.06
C GLY A 252 10.49 -11.74 2.91
N CYS A 253 10.05 -12.02 1.68
CA CYS A 253 10.91 -11.93 0.50
C CYS A 253 11.52 -10.51 0.38
N GLU A 254 12.82 -10.46 0.10
CA GLU A 254 13.60 -9.22 0.04
C GLU A 254 13.55 -8.53 -1.33
N LYS A 255 12.81 -9.08 -2.31
CA LYS A 255 12.62 -8.40 -3.60
C LYS A 255 11.80 -7.12 -3.39
N PRO A 256 12.25 -5.96 -3.92
CA PRO A 256 11.49 -4.73 -3.81
C PRO A 256 10.24 -4.80 -4.68
N VAL A 257 9.34 -3.86 -4.44
CA VAL A 257 8.07 -3.68 -5.15
C VAL A 257 7.76 -2.20 -5.27
N VAL A 258 7.14 -1.79 -6.36
CA VAL A 258 6.59 -0.44 -6.47
C VAL A 258 5.19 -0.45 -5.86
N ILE A 259 4.96 0.46 -4.91
CA ILE A 259 3.70 0.53 -4.18
C ILE A 259 2.61 1.29 -4.96
N ASN A 260 1.36 1.14 -4.53
CA ASN A 260 0.26 2.03 -4.91
C ASN A 260 -0.52 2.34 -3.63
N SER A 261 -0.88 3.61 -3.39
CA SER A 261 -1.66 4.03 -2.21
C SER A 261 -1.05 3.51 -0.89
N GLY A 262 0.25 3.70 -0.71
CA GLY A 262 0.97 3.31 0.53
C GLY A 262 1.20 1.80 0.70
N SER A 263 0.72 0.96 -0.21
CA SER A 263 0.79 -0.50 -0.10
C SER A 263 1.27 -1.13 -1.39
N GLY A 264 2.31 -1.94 -1.34
CA GLY A 264 2.66 -2.65 -2.56
C GLY A 264 1.92 -3.97 -2.76
N ASN A 265 1.10 -4.46 -1.82
CA ASN A 265 0.14 -5.51 -2.20
C ASN A 265 -0.89 -4.93 -3.17
N GLN A 266 -1.26 -3.65 -2.99
CA GLN A 266 -2.02 -2.91 -3.99
C GLN A 266 -1.20 -2.71 -5.27
N GLY A 267 0.07 -2.31 -5.17
CA GLY A 267 0.99 -2.20 -6.31
C GLY A 267 1.13 -3.50 -7.14
N ILE A 268 1.35 -4.65 -6.49
CA ILE A 268 1.38 -5.97 -7.15
C ILE A 268 0.03 -6.26 -7.80
N THR A 269 -1.07 -6.07 -7.06
CA THR A 269 -2.42 -6.41 -7.54
C THR A 269 -2.82 -5.59 -8.76
N VAL A 270 -2.52 -4.29 -8.77
CA VAL A 270 -2.89 -3.38 -9.86
C VAL A 270 -2.09 -3.69 -11.13
N SER A 271 -0.79 -3.95 -11.00
CA SER A 271 0.15 -3.99 -12.12
C SER A 271 0.43 -5.39 -12.69
N VAL A 272 0.60 -6.41 -11.85
CA VAL A 272 1.09 -7.73 -12.30
C VAL A 272 0.20 -8.39 -13.36
N PRO A 273 -1.15 -8.38 -13.24
CA PRO A 273 -2.02 -8.91 -14.29
C PRO A 273 -1.81 -8.21 -15.65
N ILE A 274 -1.62 -6.90 -15.63
CA ILE A 274 -1.40 -6.07 -16.83
C ILE A 274 -0.03 -6.38 -17.46
N ILE A 275 1.02 -6.46 -16.63
CA ILE A 275 2.38 -6.76 -17.06
C ILE A 275 2.45 -8.14 -17.72
N ILE A 276 1.84 -9.16 -17.11
CA ILE A 276 1.84 -10.53 -17.65
C ILE A 276 1.02 -10.60 -18.93
N TYR A 277 -0.16 -9.97 -18.96
CA TYR A 277 -0.96 -9.91 -20.18
C TYR A 277 -0.18 -9.30 -21.35
N ALA A 278 0.47 -8.15 -21.12
CA ALA A 278 1.26 -7.48 -22.14
C ALA A 278 2.43 -8.35 -22.62
N LYS A 279 3.16 -8.99 -21.69
CA LYS A 279 4.29 -9.86 -22.01
C LYS A 279 3.89 -11.09 -22.81
N ASP A 280 2.81 -11.76 -22.42
CA ASP A 280 2.37 -13.01 -23.07
C ASP A 280 1.72 -12.77 -24.45
N HIS A 281 1.34 -11.52 -24.77
CA HIS A 281 0.70 -11.14 -26.03
C HIS A 281 1.55 -10.17 -26.86
N ASP A 282 2.84 -10.00 -26.53
CA ASP A 282 3.77 -9.10 -27.22
C ASP A 282 3.21 -7.68 -27.44
N ILE A 283 2.52 -7.14 -26.43
CA ILE A 283 1.94 -5.80 -26.47
C ILE A 283 3.04 -4.73 -26.41
N GLU A 284 2.94 -3.72 -27.26
CA GLU A 284 3.91 -2.62 -27.33
C GLU A 284 4.02 -1.83 -26.01
N LYS A 285 5.22 -1.28 -25.77
CA LYS A 285 5.59 -0.61 -24.50
C LYS A 285 4.70 0.59 -24.18
N ASP A 286 4.36 1.43 -25.17
CA ASP A 286 3.46 2.59 -24.98
C ASP A 286 2.08 2.13 -24.47
N LYS A 287 1.49 1.10 -25.10
CA LYS A 287 0.19 0.57 -24.67
C LYS A 287 0.22 -0.02 -23.27
N LEU A 288 1.32 -0.70 -22.90
CA LEU A 288 1.55 -1.18 -21.53
C LEU A 288 1.60 -0.02 -20.53
N TYR A 289 2.40 1.01 -20.81
CA TYR A 289 2.50 2.18 -19.95
C TYR A 289 1.17 2.88 -19.74
N ARG A 290 0.41 3.13 -20.81
CA ARG A 290 -0.91 3.78 -20.71
C ARG A 290 -1.88 2.97 -19.86
N ALA A 291 -1.87 1.65 -20.00
CA ALA A 291 -2.70 0.77 -19.18
C ALA A 291 -2.28 0.77 -17.70
N LEU A 292 -0.98 0.79 -17.41
CA LEU A 292 -0.47 0.91 -16.04
C LEU A 292 -0.79 2.26 -15.42
N ILE A 293 -0.64 3.37 -16.16
CA ILE A 293 -1.04 4.72 -15.72
C ILE A 293 -2.53 4.74 -15.38
N PHE A 294 -3.38 4.24 -16.28
CA PHE A 294 -4.81 4.19 -16.06
C PHE A 294 -5.16 3.38 -14.80
N ALA A 295 -4.63 2.17 -14.68
CA ALA A 295 -4.91 1.30 -13.53
C ALA A 295 -4.40 1.89 -12.22
N ASN A 296 -3.18 2.44 -12.18
CA ASN A 296 -2.63 3.04 -10.98
C ASN A 296 -3.43 4.26 -10.52
N LEU A 297 -3.80 5.16 -11.44
CA LEU A 297 -4.63 6.33 -11.13
C LEU A 297 -6.04 5.94 -10.68
N ILE A 298 -6.67 4.94 -11.29
CA ILE A 298 -7.97 4.43 -10.81
C ILE A 298 -7.84 3.84 -9.40
N GLY A 299 -6.79 3.06 -9.13
CA GLY A 299 -6.51 2.54 -7.79
C GLY A 299 -6.37 3.65 -6.74
N LEU A 300 -5.59 4.68 -7.08
CA LEU A 300 -5.40 5.88 -6.24
C LEU A 300 -6.71 6.64 -6.04
N TYR A 301 -7.50 6.82 -7.09
CA TYR A 301 -8.76 7.56 -7.03
C TYR A 301 -9.79 6.88 -6.12
N ILE A 302 -9.89 5.55 -6.17
CA ILE A 302 -10.77 4.81 -5.25
C ILE A 302 -10.30 4.98 -3.79
N LYS A 303 -8.98 5.07 -3.57
CA LYS A 303 -8.39 5.18 -2.23
C LYS A 303 -8.41 6.57 -1.63
N GLU A 304 -8.55 7.63 -2.45
CA GLU A 304 -8.56 9.02 -2.01
C GLU A 304 -9.57 9.27 -0.88
N GLY A 305 -10.80 8.77 -1.02
CA GLY A 305 -11.86 8.93 -0.01
C GLY A 305 -11.80 7.96 1.18
N ILE A 306 -10.79 7.07 1.24
CA ILE A 306 -10.67 6.01 2.27
C ILE A 306 -9.58 6.35 3.30
N GLY A 307 -8.51 7.03 2.87
CA GLY A 307 -7.30 7.28 3.68
C GLY A 307 -6.29 6.13 3.62
N GLU A 308 -5.12 6.33 4.22
CA GLU A 308 -3.98 5.40 4.13
C GLU A 308 -4.25 4.06 4.82
N LEU A 309 -4.67 4.09 6.09
CA LEU A 309 -4.96 2.89 6.90
C LEU A 309 -6.43 2.87 7.34
N SER A 310 -7.13 1.78 6.99
CA SER A 310 -8.53 1.56 7.37
C SER A 310 -8.85 0.06 7.52
N ALA A 311 -10.08 -0.26 7.92
CA ALA A 311 -10.61 -1.62 7.89
C ALA A 311 -11.05 -2.06 6.48
N TYR A 312 -11.07 -1.17 5.49
CA TYR A 312 -11.31 -1.54 4.09
C TYR A 312 -10.03 -2.10 3.47
N CYS A 313 -10.10 -3.29 2.87
CA CYS A 313 -8.92 -3.87 2.23
C CYS A 313 -8.67 -3.22 0.86
N GLY A 314 -7.60 -2.43 0.75
CA GLY A 314 -7.25 -1.71 -0.50
C GLY A 314 -6.97 -2.61 -1.72
N VAL A 315 -6.77 -3.93 -1.53
CA VAL A 315 -6.66 -4.87 -2.67
C VAL A 315 -7.99 -5.02 -3.43
N VAL A 316 -9.12 -4.62 -2.84
CA VAL A 316 -10.39 -4.48 -3.57
C VAL A 316 -10.24 -3.39 -4.63
N SER A 317 -9.80 -2.19 -4.24
CA SER A 317 -9.53 -1.07 -5.15
C SER A 317 -8.53 -1.46 -6.24
N ALA A 318 -7.41 -2.08 -5.84
CA ALA A 318 -6.36 -2.48 -6.77
C ALA A 318 -6.82 -3.59 -7.74
N GLY A 319 -7.61 -4.56 -7.27
CA GLY A 319 -8.13 -5.65 -8.10
C GLY A 319 -9.11 -5.15 -9.15
N CYS A 320 -10.02 -4.24 -8.75
CA CYS A 320 -10.95 -3.58 -9.69
C CYS A 320 -10.17 -2.77 -10.73
N ALA A 321 -9.20 -1.96 -10.27
CA ALA A 321 -8.39 -1.11 -11.12
C ALA A 321 -7.54 -1.92 -12.12
N SER A 322 -6.98 -3.06 -11.70
CA SER A 322 -6.20 -3.96 -12.57
C SER A 322 -7.02 -4.46 -13.75
N VAL A 323 -8.24 -4.95 -13.49
CA VAL A 323 -9.12 -5.47 -14.54
C VAL A 323 -9.62 -4.34 -15.45
N CYS A 324 -9.86 -3.15 -14.91
CA CYS A 324 -10.14 -1.96 -15.71
C CYS A 324 -8.95 -1.57 -16.60
N GLY A 325 -7.71 -1.70 -16.10
CA GLY A 325 -6.48 -1.52 -16.89
C GLY A 325 -6.35 -2.54 -18.02
N LEU A 326 -6.69 -3.80 -17.79
CA LEU A 326 -6.75 -4.82 -18.84
C LEU A 326 -7.83 -4.51 -19.89
N ALA A 327 -9.00 -4.04 -19.47
CA ALA A 327 -10.07 -3.62 -20.39
C ALA A 327 -9.65 -2.38 -21.21
N PHE A 328 -8.99 -1.41 -20.57
CA PHE A 328 -8.40 -0.25 -21.23
C PHE A 328 -7.35 -0.65 -22.27
N MET A 329 -6.43 -1.56 -21.91
CA MET A 329 -5.42 -2.10 -22.84
C MET A 329 -6.05 -2.82 -24.04
N LYS A 330 -7.25 -3.37 -23.88
CA LYS A 330 -8.00 -4.05 -24.94
C LYS A 330 -8.87 -3.10 -25.78
N ASP A 331 -8.74 -1.79 -25.57
CA ASP A 331 -9.55 -0.76 -26.23
C ASP A 331 -11.06 -0.97 -26.06
N GLU A 332 -11.47 -1.52 -24.92
CA GLU A 332 -12.89 -1.73 -24.62
C GLU A 332 -13.64 -0.40 -24.51
N ASP A 333 -14.95 -0.46 -24.77
CA ASP A 333 -15.81 0.71 -24.67
C ASP A 333 -15.75 1.32 -23.26
N ARG A 334 -15.69 2.65 -23.20
CA ARG A 334 -15.56 3.40 -21.95
C ARG A 334 -16.66 3.03 -20.94
N ASN A 335 -17.89 2.78 -21.40
CA ASN A 335 -18.99 2.40 -20.52
C ASN A 335 -18.86 0.97 -19.98
N ILE A 336 -18.23 0.05 -20.73
CA ILE A 336 -17.90 -1.28 -20.23
C ILE A 336 -16.89 -1.17 -19.07
N ILE A 337 -15.90 -0.29 -19.19
CA ILE A 337 -14.92 -0.06 -18.11
C ILE A 337 -15.60 0.58 -16.89
N LYS A 338 -16.42 1.63 -17.06
CA LYS A 338 -17.20 2.24 -15.98
C LYS A 338 -18.10 1.19 -15.28
N ALA A 339 -18.82 0.39 -16.06
CA ALA A 339 -19.70 -0.66 -15.53
C ALA A 339 -18.92 -1.78 -14.82
N THR A 340 -17.76 -2.17 -15.32
CA THR A 340 -16.85 -3.12 -14.66
C THR A 340 -16.46 -2.61 -13.28
N LEU A 341 -16.07 -1.34 -13.19
CA LEU A 341 -15.67 -0.72 -11.93
C LEU A 341 -16.85 -0.65 -10.95
N THR A 342 -18.03 -0.22 -11.40
CA THR A 342 -19.26 -0.22 -10.59
C THR A 342 -19.60 -1.62 -10.08
N ASN A 343 -19.60 -2.63 -10.95
CA ASN A 343 -19.94 -4.00 -10.59
C ASN A 343 -18.98 -4.59 -9.54
N ALA A 344 -17.68 -4.37 -9.75
CA ALA A 344 -16.65 -4.90 -8.86
C ALA A 344 -16.69 -4.21 -7.48
N LEU A 345 -16.84 -2.89 -7.44
CA LEU A 345 -16.97 -2.13 -6.21
C LEU A 345 -18.26 -2.48 -5.46
N ALA A 346 -19.39 -2.58 -6.14
CA ALA A 346 -20.66 -2.94 -5.51
C ALA A 346 -20.63 -4.33 -4.84
N THR A 347 -19.85 -5.26 -5.40
CA THR A 347 -19.84 -6.65 -4.94
C THR A 347 -18.80 -6.89 -3.84
N ASN A 348 -17.62 -6.28 -3.94
CA ASN A 348 -16.48 -6.66 -3.10
C ASN A 348 -16.07 -5.58 -2.08
N SER A 349 -16.73 -4.42 -2.08
CA SER A 349 -16.56 -3.37 -1.06
C SER A 349 -17.14 -3.85 0.27
N GLY A 350 -16.27 -4.43 1.10
CA GLY A 350 -16.62 -5.08 2.35
C GLY A 350 -15.57 -6.09 2.81
N LEU A 351 -14.62 -6.45 1.93
CA LEU A 351 -13.46 -7.25 2.32
C LEU A 351 -12.63 -6.51 3.38
N ILE A 352 -12.53 -7.10 4.57
CA ILE A 352 -11.90 -6.46 5.72
C ILE A 352 -10.36 -6.51 5.66
N CYS A 353 -9.71 -5.48 6.19
CA CYS A 353 -8.28 -5.39 6.42
C CYS A 353 -7.96 -5.57 7.91
N ASP A 354 -7.49 -6.76 8.27
CA ASP A 354 -7.09 -7.18 9.62
C ASP A 354 -5.56 -7.25 9.77
N GLY A 355 -4.83 -6.46 9.00
CA GLY A 355 -3.36 -6.38 9.06
C GLY A 355 -2.61 -7.23 8.03
N ALA A 356 -1.31 -6.95 7.88
CA ALA A 356 -0.46 -7.60 6.91
C ALA A 356 -0.04 -9.00 7.37
N LYS A 357 -0.26 -9.99 6.52
CA LYS A 357 0.03 -11.41 6.76
C LYS A 357 -0.24 -12.23 5.50
N GLU A 358 0.03 -13.52 5.57
CA GLU A 358 -0.09 -14.46 4.45
C GLU A 358 -1.51 -14.50 3.85
N SER A 359 -2.56 -14.20 4.64
CA SER A 359 -3.94 -14.10 4.12
C SER A 359 -4.18 -12.95 3.13
N CYS A 360 -3.24 -12.01 2.95
CA CYS A 360 -3.33 -11.02 1.88
C CYS A 360 -3.36 -11.67 0.48
N ALA A 361 -2.65 -12.78 0.28
CA ALA A 361 -2.59 -13.42 -1.04
C ALA A 361 -3.97 -13.93 -1.51
N ILE A 362 -4.74 -14.56 -0.61
CA ILE A 362 -6.10 -15.02 -0.94
C ILE A 362 -7.09 -13.85 -1.11
N LYS A 363 -6.89 -12.74 -0.41
CA LYS A 363 -7.70 -11.51 -0.59
C LYS A 363 -7.47 -10.87 -1.96
N ILE A 364 -6.22 -10.86 -2.43
CA ILE A 364 -5.87 -10.44 -3.80
C ILE A 364 -6.53 -11.38 -4.80
N ALA A 365 -6.40 -12.69 -4.61
CA ALA A 365 -6.97 -13.67 -5.51
C ALA A 365 -8.50 -13.50 -5.64
N SER A 366 -9.18 -13.38 -4.50
CA SER A 366 -10.63 -13.12 -4.45
C SER A 366 -11.00 -11.82 -5.19
N SER A 367 -10.28 -10.73 -4.94
CA SER A 367 -10.57 -9.43 -5.54
C SER A 367 -10.38 -9.41 -7.06
N LEU A 368 -9.32 -10.05 -7.57
CA LEU A 368 -9.10 -10.16 -9.02
C LEU A 368 -10.13 -11.08 -9.69
N LYS A 369 -10.46 -12.23 -9.08
CA LYS A 369 -11.51 -13.12 -9.60
C LYS A 369 -12.85 -12.40 -9.70
N MET A 370 -13.22 -11.64 -8.67
CA MET A 370 -14.42 -10.81 -8.68
C MET A 370 -14.35 -9.69 -9.72
N GLY A 371 -13.18 -9.05 -9.91
CA GLY A 371 -12.96 -8.08 -10.98
C GLY A 371 -13.19 -8.67 -12.36
N PHE A 372 -12.64 -9.86 -12.65
CA PHE A 372 -12.85 -10.55 -13.93
C PHE A 372 -14.32 -10.95 -14.14
N LEU A 373 -15.01 -11.37 -13.09
CA LEU A 373 -16.44 -11.66 -13.16
C LEU A 373 -17.27 -10.40 -13.43
N ALA A 374 -16.95 -9.29 -12.75
CA ALA A 374 -17.58 -7.98 -12.97
C ALA A 374 -17.36 -7.45 -14.40
N TYR A 375 -16.18 -7.69 -14.97
CA TYR A 375 -15.87 -7.38 -16.37
C TYR A 375 -16.70 -8.21 -17.34
N LYS A 376 -16.80 -9.52 -17.11
CA LYS A 376 -17.66 -10.41 -17.90
C LYS A 376 -19.13 -9.98 -17.81
N GLN A 377 -19.62 -9.68 -16.60
CA GLN A 377 -20.98 -9.19 -16.35
C GLN A 377 -21.26 -7.91 -17.16
N ALA A 378 -20.31 -6.97 -17.21
CA ALA A 378 -20.43 -5.76 -18.01
C ALA A 378 -20.50 -6.04 -19.52
N LYS A 379 -19.62 -6.91 -20.02
CA LYS A 379 -19.60 -7.33 -21.44
C LYS A 379 -20.89 -8.02 -21.88
N GLU A 380 -21.56 -8.74 -20.97
CA GLU A 380 -22.82 -9.43 -21.23
C GLU A 380 -24.06 -8.53 -21.06
N GLY A 381 -23.90 -7.25 -20.70
CA GLY A 381 -25.01 -6.32 -20.51
C GLY A 381 -25.80 -6.55 -19.22
N ASN A 382 -25.22 -7.28 -18.26
CA ASN A 382 -25.87 -7.71 -17.01
C ASN A 382 -25.44 -6.89 -15.79
N SER A 383 -24.95 -5.66 -15.99
CA SER A 383 -24.47 -4.79 -14.92
C SER A 383 -25.58 -4.39 -13.95
N PHE A 384 -25.19 -4.10 -12.70
CA PHE A 384 -26.12 -3.57 -11.70
C PHE A 384 -26.69 -2.21 -12.11
N LYS A 385 -27.88 -1.89 -11.61
CA LYS A 385 -28.60 -0.68 -11.95
C LYS A 385 -28.53 0.34 -10.81
N ALA A 386 -28.52 1.61 -11.17
CA ALA A 386 -28.57 2.70 -10.21
C ALA A 386 -29.81 2.58 -9.31
N GLY A 387 -29.63 2.75 -8.01
CA GLY A 387 -30.69 2.58 -7.00
C GLY A 387 -30.76 1.19 -6.37
N ASP A 388 -30.10 0.18 -6.94
CA ASP A 388 -29.94 -1.12 -6.29
C ASP A 388 -28.83 -1.06 -5.24
N GLY A 389 -29.22 -1.01 -3.96
CA GLY A 389 -28.26 -0.97 -2.85
C GLY A 389 -27.37 0.27 -2.88
N ILE A 390 -26.04 0.06 -2.90
CA ILE A 390 -25.06 1.16 -2.91
C ILE A 390 -24.76 1.71 -4.31
N VAL A 391 -25.31 1.10 -5.38
CA VAL A 391 -24.97 1.43 -6.77
C VAL A 391 -25.46 2.84 -7.15
N LYS A 392 -24.55 3.63 -7.71
CA LYS A 392 -24.82 4.98 -8.23
C LYS A 392 -24.91 4.99 -9.76
N GLY A 393 -25.58 6.01 -10.30
CA GLY A 393 -25.74 6.19 -11.75
C GLY A 393 -24.47 6.69 -12.44
N ASP A 394 -23.61 7.35 -11.68
CA ASP A 394 -22.31 7.82 -12.12
C ASP A 394 -21.18 7.09 -11.35
N ILE A 395 -20.06 6.87 -12.04
CA ILE A 395 -18.93 6.12 -11.48
C ILE A 395 -18.16 6.93 -10.43
N ASP A 396 -18.04 8.24 -10.59
CA ASP A 396 -17.35 9.10 -9.63
C ASP A 396 -18.18 9.20 -8.34
N GLU A 397 -19.51 9.24 -8.45
CA GLU A 397 -20.41 9.10 -7.29
C GLU A 397 -20.30 7.72 -6.61
N MET A 398 -20.16 6.65 -7.39
CA MET A 398 -19.97 5.29 -6.85
C MET A 398 -18.67 5.19 -6.05
N ILE A 399 -17.57 5.73 -6.58
CA ILE A 399 -16.27 5.77 -5.90
C ILE A 399 -16.37 6.56 -4.58
N LYS A 400 -16.98 7.75 -4.61
CA LYS A 400 -17.21 8.56 -3.40
C LYS A 400 -18.06 7.82 -2.37
N THR A 401 -19.10 7.11 -2.82
CA THR A 401 -19.98 6.32 -1.94
C THR A 401 -19.20 5.22 -1.22
N VAL A 402 -18.36 4.47 -1.93
CA VAL A 402 -17.49 3.45 -1.32
C VAL A 402 -16.48 4.09 -0.37
N GLY A 403 -15.90 5.23 -0.76
CA GLY A 403 -15.01 6.01 0.09
C GLY A 403 -15.65 6.35 1.44
N HIS A 404 -16.85 6.92 1.42
CA HIS A 404 -17.59 7.27 2.64
C HIS A 404 -17.92 6.04 3.50
N ILE A 405 -18.36 4.92 2.90
CA ILE A 405 -18.62 3.68 3.64
C ILE A 405 -17.35 3.16 4.32
N ALA A 406 -16.23 3.17 3.61
CA ALA A 406 -14.95 2.69 4.12
C ALA A 406 -14.40 3.58 5.23
N MET A 407 -14.50 4.90 5.07
CA MET A 407 -13.96 5.88 6.01
C MET A 407 -14.84 6.04 7.26
N GLU A 408 -16.15 6.23 7.09
CA GLU A 408 -17.08 6.47 8.21
C GLU A 408 -17.64 5.15 8.75
N GLY A 409 -18.19 4.32 7.86
CA GLY A 409 -18.89 3.09 8.24
C GLY A 409 -17.99 2.03 8.84
N MET A 410 -16.77 1.86 8.31
CA MET A 410 -15.83 0.85 8.81
C MET A 410 -14.91 1.36 9.94
N ARG A 411 -15.14 2.57 10.46
CA ARG A 411 -14.34 3.10 11.57
C ARG A 411 -14.48 2.26 12.84
N GLU A 412 -15.71 1.92 13.22
CA GLU A 412 -15.97 1.02 14.36
C GLU A 412 -15.49 -0.40 14.06
N THR A 413 -15.64 -0.86 12.81
CA THR A 413 -15.12 -2.18 12.38
C THR A 413 -13.63 -2.29 12.63
N ASP A 414 -12.86 -1.23 12.37
CA ASP A 414 -11.43 -1.20 12.62
C ASP A 414 -11.07 -1.34 14.10
N GLU A 415 -11.84 -0.68 14.98
CA GLU A 415 -11.67 -0.77 16.43
C GLU A 415 -12.04 -2.16 16.97
N VAL A 416 -13.12 -2.77 16.46
CA VAL A 416 -13.50 -4.15 16.80
C VAL A 416 -12.42 -5.13 16.33
N ILE A 417 -11.93 -5.03 15.10
CA ILE A 417 -10.85 -5.88 14.58
C ILE A 417 -9.62 -5.78 15.48
N LEU A 418 -9.21 -4.56 15.85
CA LEU A 418 -8.07 -4.37 16.72
C LEU A 418 -8.26 -5.07 18.06
N ARG A 419 -9.43 -4.88 18.72
CA ARG A 419 -9.75 -5.52 20.00
C ARG A 419 -9.69 -7.04 19.91
N GLU A 420 -10.25 -7.63 18.86
CA GLU A 420 -10.20 -9.08 18.64
C GLU A 420 -8.76 -9.58 18.40
N MET A 421 -7.88 -8.75 17.81
CA MET A 421 -6.50 -9.12 17.53
C MET A 421 -5.59 -9.07 18.76
N ILE A 422 -5.78 -8.09 19.65
CA ILE A 422 -4.85 -7.85 20.78
C ILE A 422 -5.47 -8.13 22.15
N GLY A 423 -6.77 -8.44 22.22
CA GLY A 423 -7.47 -8.74 23.47
C GLY A 423 -7.59 -7.55 24.43
N LYS A 424 -7.46 -6.32 23.91
CA LYS A 424 -7.54 -5.03 24.61
C LYS A 424 -8.28 -4.06 23.71
#